data_AF-A0A9E4G4E1-F1
#
_entry.id   AF-A0A9E4G4E1-F1
#
_cell.length_a   1.000
_cell.length_b   1.000
_cell.length_c   1.000
_cell.angle_alpha   90.00
_cell.angle_beta   90.00
_cell.angle_gamma   90.00
#
_symmetry.space_group_name_H-M   'P 1'
#
loop_
_entity.id
_entity.type
_entity.pdbx_description
1 polymer ?
#
loop_
_entity_poly.entity_id
_entity_poly.type
_entity_poly.pdbx_seq_one_letter_code
_entity_poly.pdbx_strand_id
1 'polypeptide(L)'
;MTTQTVRTTGSLILGAVVAGAVALATSTASAQDYVTDEMLLEAGQDPNNWLMAPRDYSGTRYSPLSQINIKSVKRLVPKWTFSFGTLDAQNTTPLVNNGVMYATASHGRTFAINARTGDEIWRYYDEVPEGVAGNMCCDIGNRGVALYGDKVFVATPDSDVVALDSKTGEVVWHRNIGNWEEAYTMTVAPLVVKGNVIVGMSGAEYPTRLYIEALDSETGEQVWRRYTIPAPGEPNHDSWGSAEAAAYGGASAWITGSYDPELDTLYWGVGNPNPDWDGVDRPGDNLYSNSTLALDPSTGEIKHWYQYTPHDVWDYDGNNEPVLMDVDGQKLYFHGDRNGLLYAIDRTDSSFVWGVPISKVNWMTGFTPEGRPIVNPEKTPRYDYEAKDICPASEGGKWWNPMAVNPHTKMIFVPSREICVDIKSAPLGEGLNPPVRTVGKPYWGIGTIGWNPGYGQLVAFDGRTGEKAWTVKAPSPYTSGLLTTGGGLVFAGTPEGYLKAYRQETGEELFSYNMGSGIFGSPMTYAIDGKQYVAVPAGFGGWTGWAVFGKGGAPQLKDSRKGGYLMVFGLFDR
;
A
#
# COMPACT_ATOMS: atom_id res chain seq x y z
N MET A 1 81.32 -64.46 11.65
CA MET A 1 80.90 -63.34 10.79
C MET A 1 80.96 -62.06 11.60
N THR A 2 81.41 -60.99 10.95
CA THR A 2 80.97 -59.58 11.09
C THR A 2 79.68 -59.32 11.91
N THR A 3 79.52 -58.25 12.72
CA THR A 3 80.39 -57.07 13.01
C THR A 3 80.04 -56.45 14.39
N GLN A 4 80.88 -55.54 14.90
CA GLN A 4 80.56 -54.58 15.99
C GLN A 4 80.02 -53.24 15.38
N THR A 5 79.52 -52.22 16.10
CA THR A 5 79.47 -51.93 17.56
C THR A 5 78.05 -51.37 17.91
N VAL A 6 77.71 -50.37 18.76
CA VAL A 6 78.40 -49.32 19.57
C VAL A 6 77.57 -48.97 20.84
N ARG A 7 77.96 -47.94 21.61
CA ARG A 7 77.34 -47.48 22.88
C ARG A 7 76.10 -46.58 22.67
N THR A 8 75.22 -46.52 23.66
CA THR A 8 74.29 -45.39 23.87
C THR A 8 74.94 -44.23 24.63
N THR A 9 74.65 -43.00 24.22
CA THR A 9 74.98 -41.75 24.94
C THR A 9 73.71 -40.91 25.08
N GLY A 10 73.46 -40.35 26.27
CA GLY A 10 72.36 -39.41 26.50
C GLY A 10 72.84 -37.96 26.54
N SER A 11 71.96 -37.03 26.17
CA SER A 11 72.03 -35.61 26.52
C SER A 11 70.68 -34.93 26.29
N LEU A 12 70.50 -33.76 26.92
CA LEU A 12 69.24 -33.02 27.01
C LEU A 12 68.71 -32.54 25.66
N ILE A 13 67.39 -32.40 25.57
CA ILE A 13 66.73 -31.41 24.69
C ILE A 13 65.87 -30.49 25.58
N LEU A 14 65.95 -29.19 25.35
CA LEU A 14 65.18 -28.17 26.08
C LEU A 14 63.68 -28.29 25.80
N GLY A 15 62.86 -28.08 26.83
CA GLY A 15 61.43 -27.89 26.65
C GLY A 15 61.13 -26.53 26.00
N ALA A 16 60.68 -26.53 24.75
CA ALA A 16 60.14 -25.34 24.10
C ALA A 16 58.70 -25.11 24.58
N VAL A 17 58.46 -23.99 25.28
CA VAL A 17 57.10 -23.57 25.65
C VAL A 17 56.39 -23.07 24.40
N VAL A 18 55.61 -23.95 23.76
CA VAL A 18 54.66 -23.53 22.73
C VAL A 18 53.49 -22.87 23.45
N ALA A 19 53.47 -21.54 23.45
CA ALA A 19 52.33 -20.76 23.91
C ALA A 19 51.15 -20.97 22.95
N GLY A 20 50.33 -21.97 23.25
CA GLY A 20 49.10 -22.27 22.52
C GLY A 20 48.10 -21.13 22.71
N ALA A 21 48.14 -20.15 21.81
CA ALA A 21 47.12 -19.11 21.72
C ALA A 21 45.80 -19.77 21.32
N VAL A 22 44.97 -20.09 22.32
CA VAL A 22 43.57 -20.47 22.11
C VAL A 22 42.85 -19.24 21.60
N ALA A 23 42.84 -19.07 20.28
CA ALA A 23 41.94 -18.16 19.62
C ALA A 23 40.52 -18.66 19.90
N LEU A 24 39.82 -18.02 20.84
CA LEU A 24 38.37 -18.17 20.90
C LEU A 24 37.82 -17.63 19.59
N ALA A 25 37.48 -18.55 18.68
CA ALA A 25 36.61 -18.25 17.57
C ALA A 25 35.24 -17.91 18.13
N THR A 26 35.04 -16.64 18.51
CA THR A 26 33.72 -16.09 18.77
C THR A 26 32.92 -16.25 17.49
N SER A 27 32.04 -17.24 17.47
CA SER A 27 31.12 -17.48 16.36
C SER A 27 30.14 -16.32 16.30
N THR A 28 30.51 -15.29 15.55
CA THR A 28 29.58 -14.27 15.06
C THR A 28 28.61 -14.98 14.12
N ALA A 29 27.55 -15.54 14.68
CA ALA A 29 26.35 -15.88 13.93
C ALA A 29 25.95 -14.63 13.15
N SER A 30 25.76 -14.74 11.84
CA SER A 30 25.67 -13.55 11.00
C SER A 30 24.41 -12.77 11.34
N ALA A 31 24.58 -11.51 11.77
CA ALA A 31 23.48 -10.61 12.14
C ALA A 31 22.77 -10.02 10.90
N GLN A 32 22.60 -10.81 9.85
CA GLN A 32 22.16 -10.35 8.52
C GLN A 32 20.69 -10.69 8.20
N ASP A 33 20.07 -11.61 8.93
CA ASP A 33 18.77 -12.17 8.51
C ASP A 33 17.59 -11.81 9.44
N TYR A 34 17.82 -11.00 10.47
CA TYR A 34 16.81 -10.63 11.49
C TYR A 34 16.44 -9.15 11.38
N VAL A 35 15.15 -8.80 11.47
CA VAL A 35 14.66 -7.41 11.45
C VAL A 35 14.16 -7.01 12.84
N THR A 36 14.76 -5.97 13.44
CA THR A 36 14.40 -5.46 14.77
C THR A 36 13.54 -4.21 14.69
N ASP A 37 12.87 -3.82 15.79
CA ASP A 37 12.15 -2.54 15.88
C ASP A 37 13.08 -1.34 15.61
N GLU A 38 14.36 -1.41 16.03
CA GLU A 38 15.34 -0.35 15.76
C GLU A 38 15.67 -0.26 14.27
N MET A 39 15.77 -1.38 13.55
CA MET A 39 15.88 -1.38 12.08
C MET A 39 14.62 -0.84 11.37
N LEU A 40 13.43 -1.02 11.95
CA LEU A 40 12.19 -0.43 11.40
C LEU A 40 12.10 1.08 11.67
N LEU A 41 12.53 1.53 12.86
CA LEU A 41 12.64 2.95 13.24
C LEU A 41 13.67 3.68 12.36
N GLU A 42 14.84 3.08 12.16
CA GLU A 42 15.89 3.64 11.30
C GLU A 42 15.69 3.36 9.80
N ALA A 43 14.62 2.65 9.40
CA ALA A 43 14.44 2.15 8.02
C ALA A 43 14.62 3.24 6.95
N GLY A 44 14.09 4.45 7.19
CA GLY A 44 14.21 5.59 6.29
C GLY A 44 15.65 6.07 6.04
N GLN A 45 16.55 5.83 6.99
CA GLN A 45 17.97 6.21 6.93
C GLN A 45 18.85 5.16 6.23
N ASP A 46 18.51 3.87 6.28
CA ASP A 46 19.25 2.86 5.50
C ASP A 46 18.91 3.01 4.00
N PRO A 47 19.88 3.36 3.13
CA PRO A 47 19.65 3.48 1.70
C PRO A 47 19.65 2.13 0.98
N ASN A 48 20.20 1.07 1.59
CA ASN A 48 20.49 -0.19 0.91
C ASN A 48 19.29 -1.12 0.93
N ASN A 49 18.56 -1.15 2.05
CA ASN A 49 17.39 -1.99 2.28
C ASN A 49 16.08 -1.22 2.09
N TRP A 50 14.98 -1.97 2.01
CA TRP A 50 13.61 -1.45 1.95
C TRP A 50 12.74 -2.40 2.79
N LEU A 51 12.69 -2.14 4.10
CA LEU A 51 12.18 -3.10 5.09
C LEU A 51 10.65 -3.07 5.27
N MET A 52 9.96 -2.09 4.69
CA MET A 52 8.52 -1.89 4.85
C MET A 52 7.86 -1.48 3.54
N ALA A 53 6.64 -1.96 3.26
CA ALA A 53 5.88 -1.56 2.07
C ALA A 53 5.76 -0.02 1.91
N PRO A 54 5.48 0.77 2.96
CA PRO A 54 5.50 2.25 2.93
C PRO A 54 6.89 2.93 2.79
N ARG A 55 8.00 2.19 2.54
CA ARG A 55 9.43 2.59 2.62
C ARG A 55 9.98 2.63 4.05
N ASP A 56 9.24 3.29 4.93
CA ASP A 56 9.53 3.53 6.34
C ASP A 56 8.21 3.87 7.05
N TYR A 57 8.23 4.07 8.38
CA TYR A 57 7.02 4.39 9.14
C TYR A 57 6.31 5.69 8.72
N SER A 58 6.99 6.64 8.05
CA SER A 58 6.39 7.90 7.60
C SER A 58 5.64 7.80 6.26
N GLY A 59 5.83 6.72 5.49
CA GLY A 59 5.12 6.55 4.21
C GLY A 59 5.67 7.36 3.04
N THR A 60 6.80 8.06 3.18
CA THR A 60 7.30 9.01 2.16
C THR A 60 7.57 8.41 0.78
N ARG A 61 7.81 7.09 0.71
CA ARG A 61 8.33 6.38 -0.48
C ARG A 61 9.63 6.99 -1.05
N TYR A 62 10.41 7.66 -0.21
CA TYR A 62 11.68 8.30 -0.56
C TYR A 62 12.89 7.40 -0.29
N SER A 63 13.79 7.30 -1.26
CA SER A 63 15.14 6.75 -1.03
C SER A 63 16.23 7.82 -1.21
N PRO A 64 17.16 8.01 -0.26
CA PRO A 64 18.28 8.92 -0.44
C PRO A 64 19.31 8.45 -1.50
N LEU A 65 19.15 7.25 -2.08
CA LEU A 65 20.00 6.78 -3.18
C LEU A 65 19.94 7.72 -4.41
N SER A 66 21.12 8.04 -4.94
CA SER A 66 21.31 9.07 -5.98
C SER A 66 22.25 8.64 -7.12
N GLN A 67 22.64 7.37 -7.19
CA GLN A 67 23.49 6.84 -8.28
C GLN A 67 22.73 6.85 -9.60
N ILE A 68 21.45 6.44 -9.58
CA ILE A 68 20.47 6.71 -10.63
C ILE A 68 19.90 8.11 -10.37
N ASN A 69 20.12 9.03 -11.31
CA ASN A 69 19.77 10.44 -11.20
C ASN A 69 19.47 11.05 -12.57
N ILE A 70 19.04 12.31 -12.59
CA ILE A 70 18.71 13.12 -13.77
C ILE A 70 19.76 13.11 -14.92
N LYS A 71 21.02 12.72 -14.67
CA LYS A 71 22.07 12.60 -15.70
C LYS A 71 22.34 11.14 -16.11
N SER A 72 22.15 10.18 -15.20
CA SER A 72 22.48 8.76 -15.39
C SER A 72 21.30 7.89 -15.80
N VAL A 73 20.05 8.29 -15.51
CA VAL A 73 18.84 7.47 -15.71
C VAL A 73 18.62 7.00 -17.16
N LYS A 74 19.07 7.76 -18.15
CA LYS A 74 19.09 7.34 -19.57
C LYS A 74 20.04 6.17 -19.90
N ARG A 75 20.74 5.61 -18.90
CA ARG A 75 21.53 4.37 -18.97
C ARG A 75 20.95 3.25 -18.09
N LEU A 76 19.74 3.43 -17.57
CA LEU A 76 19.03 2.42 -16.80
C LEU A 76 18.59 1.30 -17.76
N VAL A 77 18.92 0.06 -17.42
CA VAL A 77 18.61 -1.14 -18.22
C VAL A 77 18.11 -2.26 -17.32
N PRO A 78 17.28 -3.19 -17.81
CA PRO A 78 16.98 -4.42 -17.09
C PRO A 78 18.28 -5.18 -16.73
N LYS A 79 18.27 -5.83 -15.59
CA LYS A 79 19.35 -6.70 -15.08
C LYS A 79 18.88 -8.14 -14.95
N TRP A 80 17.67 -8.34 -14.44
CA TRP A 80 16.98 -9.63 -14.39
C TRP A 80 15.46 -9.43 -14.35
N THR A 81 14.72 -10.51 -14.63
CA THR A 81 13.25 -10.58 -14.60
C THR A 81 12.83 -11.89 -13.95
N PHE A 82 11.88 -11.84 -13.01
CA PHE A 82 11.34 -12.99 -12.31
C PHE A 82 9.83 -13.10 -12.58
N SER A 83 9.32 -14.29 -12.94
CA SER A 83 7.88 -14.47 -13.16
C SER A 83 7.20 -15.07 -11.93
N PHE A 84 6.11 -14.46 -11.49
CA PHE A 84 5.26 -14.97 -10.41
C PHE A 84 4.40 -16.19 -10.84
N GLY A 85 4.47 -16.60 -12.11
CA GLY A 85 3.72 -17.73 -12.66
C GLY A 85 2.20 -17.57 -12.64
N THR A 86 1.71 -16.34 -12.49
CA THR A 86 0.29 -15.97 -12.47
C THR A 86 0.05 -14.83 -13.48
N LEU A 87 -1.23 -14.51 -13.70
CA LEU A 87 -1.67 -13.26 -14.28
C LEU A 87 -2.33 -12.40 -13.18
N ASP A 88 -3.10 -11.40 -13.59
CA ASP A 88 -3.92 -10.51 -12.74
C ASP A 88 -3.11 -9.44 -11.99
N ALA A 89 -3.76 -8.66 -11.11
CA ALA A 89 -3.18 -7.47 -10.49
C ALA A 89 -1.97 -7.76 -9.56
N GLN A 90 -0.77 -7.36 -9.99
CA GLN A 90 0.46 -7.50 -9.19
C GLN A 90 0.70 -6.27 -8.29
N ASN A 91 -0.14 -6.05 -7.28
CA ASN A 91 -0.11 -4.82 -6.47
C ASN A 91 1.12 -4.62 -5.55
N THR A 92 1.99 -5.62 -5.41
CA THR A 92 3.05 -5.67 -4.38
C THR A 92 3.97 -4.43 -4.37
N THR A 93 4.47 -4.05 -3.19
CA THR A 93 5.78 -3.39 -3.05
C THR A 93 6.78 -4.45 -2.59
N PRO A 94 7.78 -4.84 -3.42
CA PRO A 94 8.82 -5.76 -2.98
C PRO A 94 9.64 -5.15 -1.82
N LEU A 95 9.96 -5.97 -0.82
CA LEU A 95 10.84 -5.60 0.29
C LEU A 95 12.23 -6.17 0.06
N VAL A 96 13.27 -5.51 0.57
CA VAL A 96 14.65 -6.01 0.49
C VAL A 96 15.31 -5.91 1.86
N ASN A 97 15.84 -7.02 2.35
CA ASN A 97 16.70 -7.09 3.52
C ASN A 97 17.98 -7.85 3.17
N ASN A 98 19.13 -7.18 3.30
CA ASN A 98 20.49 -7.67 3.12
C ASN A 98 20.75 -8.51 1.85
N GLY A 99 20.04 -8.19 0.77
CA GLY A 99 20.18 -8.83 -0.54
C GLY A 99 19.19 -9.97 -0.81
N VAL A 100 18.31 -10.32 0.14
CA VAL A 100 17.09 -11.09 -0.12
C VAL A 100 15.95 -10.12 -0.42
N MET A 101 15.19 -10.40 -1.47
CA MET A 101 13.98 -9.67 -1.82
C MET A 101 12.75 -10.53 -1.57
N TYR A 102 11.74 -9.97 -0.91
CA TYR A 102 10.47 -10.62 -0.63
C TYR A 102 9.35 -9.91 -1.40
N ALA A 103 8.47 -10.67 -2.07
CA ALA A 103 7.38 -10.11 -2.87
C ALA A 103 6.16 -11.03 -2.85
N THR A 104 4.96 -10.43 -2.89
CA THR A 104 3.71 -11.17 -3.12
C THR A 104 3.25 -11.05 -4.56
N ALA A 105 2.31 -11.93 -4.93
CA ALA A 105 1.62 -11.91 -6.21
C ALA A 105 0.16 -12.37 -6.04
N SER A 106 -0.63 -12.18 -7.09
CA SER A 106 -2.04 -12.59 -7.12
C SER A 106 -2.23 -14.09 -6.82
N HIS A 107 -3.41 -14.46 -6.31
CA HIS A 107 -3.77 -15.85 -5.92
C HIS A 107 -2.86 -16.45 -4.84
N GLY A 108 -2.67 -15.73 -3.72
CA GLY A 108 -2.07 -16.28 -2.50
C GLY A 108 -0.58 -16.61 -2.56
N ARG A 109 0.22 -15.89 -3.36
CA ARG A 109 1.62 -16.26 -3.62
C ARG A 109 2.62 -15.33 -2.95
N THR A 110 3.63 -15.89 -2.31
CA THR A 110 4.77 -15.17 -1.71
C THR A 110 6.08 -15.81 -2.15
N PHE A 111 7.11 -15.00 -2.39
CA PHE A 111 8.42 -15.45 -2.88
C PHE A 111 9.56 -14.77 -2.10
N ALA A 112 10.65 -15.51 -1.87
CA ALA A 112 11.97 -14.94 -1.59
C ALA A 112 12.89 -15.14 -2.79
N ILE A 113 13.57 -14.08 -3.20
CA ILE A 113 14.35 -13.97 -4.43
C ILE A 113 15.71 -13.37 -4.08
N ASN A 114 16.79 -13.88 -4.67
CA ASN A 114 18.10 -13.24 -4.57
C ASN A 114 18.07 -11.90 -5.33
N ALA A 115 18.11 -10.79 -4.59
CA ALA A 115 17.90 -9.45 -5.14
C ALA A 115 18.98 -9.03 -6.15
N ARG A 116 20.13 -9.72 -6.19
CA ARG A 116 21.21 -9.46 -7.14
C ARG A 116 21.01 -10.16 -8.48
N THR A 117 20.55 -11.42 -8.47
CA THR A 117 20.53 -12.30 -9.64
C THR A 117 19.13 -12.57 -10.20
N GLY A 118 18.10 -12.49 -9.36
CA GLY A 118 16.75 -12.93 -9.70
C GLY A 118 16.51 -14.43 -9.50
N ASP A 119 17.46 -15.16 -8.92
CA ASP A 119 17.28 -16.58 -8.57
C ASP A 119 16.26 -16.73 -7.42
N GLU A 120 15.40 -17.74 -7.49
CA GLU A 120 14.48 -18.06 -6.39
C GLU A 120 15.25 -18.68 -5.21
N ILE A 121 14.86 -18.29 -3.98
CA ILE A 121 15.34 -18.89 -2.73
C ILE A 121 14.27 -19.84 -2.19
N TRP A 122 13.04 -19.34 -2.06
CA TRP A 122 11.84 -20.13 -1.73
C TRP A 122 10.57 -19.49 -2.29
N ARG A 123 9.48 -20.27 -2.31
CA ARG A 123 8.12 -19.80 -2.59
C ARG A 123 7.13 -20.42 -1.60
N TYR A 124 6.15 -19.64 -1.16
CA TYR A 124 4.96 -20.10 -0.44
C TYR A 124 3.74 -19.83 -1.30
N TYR A 125 2.90 -20.85 -1.48
CA TYR A 125 1.60 -20.75 -2.13
C TYR A 125 0.52 -21.16 -1.14
N ASP A 126 -0.40 -20.24 -0.91
CA ASP A 126 -1.55 -20.41 -0.04
C ASP A 126 -2.68 -21.15 -0.77
N GLU A 127 -3.39 -22.06 -0.10
CA GLU A 127 -4.48 -22.86 -0.71
C GLU A 127 -5.83 -22.11 -0.77
N VAL A 128 -5.79 -20.86 -1.27
CA VAL A 128 -6.93 -19.93 -1.33
C VAL A 128 -8.17 -20.61 -1.95
N PRO A 129 -9.29 -20.75 -1.21
CA PRO A 129 -10.46 -21.53 -1.64
C PRO A 129 -11.12 -21.09 -2.96
N GLU A 130 -11.67 -22.08 -3.68
CA GLU A 130 -12.46 -21.84 -4.89
C GLU A 130 -13.75 -21.08 -4.55
N GLY A 131 -13.74 -19.77 -4.80
CA GLY A 131 -14.86 -18.86 -4.54
C GLY A 131 -14.43 -17.48 -4.03
N VAL A 132 -13.26 -17.38 -3.37
CA VAL A 132 -12.76 -16.15 -2.74
C VAL A 132 -12.72 -14.97 -3.70
N ALA A 133 -12.17 -15.18 -4.90
CA ALA A 133 -12.10 -14.16 -5.96
C ALA A 133 -13.47 -13.64 -6.45
N GLY A 134 -14.57 -14.34 -6.15
CA GLY A 134 -15.94 -13.90 -6.42
C GLY A 134 -16.57 -13.05 -5.31
N ASN A 135 -15.98 -13.04 -4.11
CA ASN A 135 -16.36 -12.18 -2.97
C ASN A 135 -15.40 -10.98 -2.79
N MET A 136 -14.25 -10.96 -3.47
CA MET A 136 -13.37 -9.77 -3.53
C MET A 136 -13.92 -8.73 -4.51
N CYS A 137 -13.92 -7.44 -4.14
CA CYS A 137 -14.52 -6.40 -4.98
C CYS A 137 -13.82 -6.17 -6.33
N CYS A 138 -12.49 -6.31 -6.36
CA CYS A 138 -11.67 -5.48 -7.26
C CYS A 138 -10.40 -6.20 -7.79
N ASP A 139 -10.51 -7.49 -8.14
CA ASP A 139 -9.40 -8.41 -8.52
C ASP A 139 -8.62 -8.98 -7.30
N ILE A 140 -8.02 -10.16 -7.48
CA ILE A 140 -7.33 -10.95 -6.43
C ILE A 140 -5.85 -10.51 -6.26
N GLY A 141 -5.66 -9.20 -6.11
CA GLY A 141 -4.35 -8.57 -5.91
C GLY A 141 -3.89 -8.59 -4.45
N ASN A 142 -2.57 -8.43 -4.25
CA ASN A 142 -1.96 -8.36 -2.92
C ASN A 142 -0.86 -7.28 -2.88
N ARG A 143 -0.84 -6.44 -1.83
CA ARG A 143 0.04 -5.25 -1.75
C ARG A 143 1.43 -5.50 -1.14
N GLY A 144 1.70 -6.65 -0.54
CA GLY A 144 3.04 -7.02 -0.08
C GLY A 144 3.08 -7.80 1.23
N VAL A 145 4.28 -7.97 1.76
CA VAL A 145 4.56 -8.59 3.07
C VAL A 145 5.02 -7.53 4.08
N ALA A 146 5.15 -7.92 5.35
CA ALA A 146 6.04 -7.26 6.32
C ALA A 146 7.21 -8.17 6.71
N LEU A 147 8.29 -7.58 7.22
CA LEU A 147 9.45 -8.29 7.79
C LEU A 147 9.58 -7.91 9.27
N TYR A 148 9.66 -8.90 10.15
CA TYR A 148 10.04 -8.69 11.56
C TYR A 148 10.60 -9.98 12.14
N GLY A 149 11.58 -9.85 13.02
CA GLY A 149 12.36 -10.97 13.51
C GLY A 149 13.01 -11.74 12.37
N ASP A 150 12.95 -13.07 12.46
CA ASP A 150 13.32 -14.03 11.43
C ASP A 150 12.16 -14.39 10.47
N LYS A 151 11.06 -13.62 10.48
CA LYS A 151 9.78 -13.97 9.84
C LYS A 151 9.36 -12.98 8.74
N VAL A 152 8.58 -13.52 7.79
CA VAL A 152 7.89 -12.78 6.74
C VAL A 152 6.38 -12.95 6.95
N PHE A 153 5.65 -11.84 7.06
CA PHE A 153 4.22 -11.85 7.34
C PHE A 153 3.41 -11.46 6.11
N VAL A 154 2.43 -12.27 5.74
CA VAL A 154 1.52 -12.01 4.61
C VAL A 154 0.07 -12.09 5.07
N ALA A 155 -0.77 -11.18 4.58
CA ALA A 155 -2.22 -11.27 4.67
C ALA A 155 -2.77 -11.84 3.35
N THR A 156 -3.64 -12.85 3.43
CA THR A 156 -4.11 -13.63 2.27
C THR A 156 -5.48 -13.16 1.76
N PRO A 157 -5.86 -13.46 0.50
CA PRO A 157 -7.15 -13.05 -0.07
C PRO A 157 -8.38 -13.43 0.76
N ASP A 158 -8.33 -14.58 1.42
CA ASP A 158 -9.37 -15.26 2.20
C ASP A 158 -9.36 -14.94 3.71
N SER A 159 -8.62 -13.91 4.10
CA SER A 159 -8.53 -13.37 5.47
C SER A 159 -7.75 -14.20 6.48
N ASP A 160 -6.69 -14.86 6.01
CA ASP A 160 -5.66 -15.41 6.89
C ASP A 160 -4.46 -14.45 7.00
N VAL A 161 -3.77 -14.51 8.15
CA VAL A 161 -2.42 -13.99 8.32
C VAL A 161 -1.48 -15.18 8.52
N VAL A 162 -0.39 -15.21 7.75
CA VAL A 162 0.61 -16.28 7.77
C VAL A 162 1.98 -15.69 8.08
N ALA A 163 2.68 -16.29 9.03
CA ALA A 163 4.09 -16.03 9.31
C ALA A 163 4.95 -17.16 8.73
N LEU A 164 5.86 -16.79 7.83
CA LEU A 164 6.79 -17.70 7.16
C LEU A 164 8.20 -17.48 7.71
N ASP A 165 8.99 -18.54 7.89
CA ASP A 165 10.43 -18.40 8.15
C ASP A 165 11.12 -17.75 6.94
N SER A 166 11.88 -16.68 7.20
CA SER A 166 12.49 -15.84 6.16
C SER A 166 13.50 -16.58 5.27
N LYS A 167 14.03 -17.73 5.69
CA LYS A 167 15.13 -18.44 5.00
C LYS A 167 14.64 -19.65 4.20
N THR A 168 13.50 -20.21 4.58
CA THR A 168 12.94 -21.46 4.04
C THR A 168 11.56 -21.29 3.42
N GLY A 169 10.77 -20.32 3.85
CA GLY A 169 9.36 -20.18 3.50
C GLY A 169 8.44 -21.17 4.22
N GLU A 170 8.93 -21.92 5.22
CA GLU A 170 8.10 -22.80 6.05
C GLU A 170 7.17 -22.00 6.96
N VAL A 171 5.93 -22.46 7.15
CA VAL A 171 4.93 -21.79 8.00
C VAL A 171 5.29 -21.95 9.48
N VAL A 172 5.54 -20.82 10.15
CA VAL A 172 5.75 -20.74 11.61
C VAL A 172 4.41 -20.69 12.33
N TRP A 173 3.48 -19.84 11.86
CA TRP A 173 2.10 -19.81 12.31
C TRP A 173 1.14 -19.30 11.23
N HIS A 174 -0.14 -19.65 11.38
CA HIS A 174 -1.23 -19.40 10.42
C HIS A 174 -2.50 -19.08 11.21
N ARG A 175 -3.21 -17.99 10.88
CA ARG A 175 -4.36 -17.49 11.63
C ARG A 175 -5.44 -16.95 10.68
N ASN A 176 -6.58 -17.63 10.60
CA ASN A 176 -7.80 -17.01 10.06
C ASN A 176 -8.32 -15.95 11.02
N ILE A 177 -8.60 -14.75 10.51
CA ILE A 177 -9.19 -13.65 11.30
C ILE A 177 -10.59 -13.23 10.81
N GLY A 178 -11.00 -13.62 9.60
CA GLY A 178 -12.30 -13.26 9.02
C GLY A 178 -12.88 -14.32 8.07
N ASN A 179 -14.21 -14.33 7.92
CA ASN A 179 -14.90 -15.26 7.03
C ASN A 179 -15.04 -14.69 5.60
N TRP A 180 -14.29 -15.25 4.65
CA TRP A 180 -14.37 -14.84 3.25
C TRP A 180 -15.72 -15.15 2.59
N GLU A 181 -16.49 -16.14 3.06
CA GLU A 181 -17.84 -16.42 2.55
C GLU A 181 -18.79 -15.24 2.81
N GLU A 182 -18.55 -14.50 3.90
CA GLU A 182 -19.26 -13.29 4.30
C GLU A 182 -18.64 -12.01 3.69
N ALA A 183 -17.65 -12.16 2.81
CA ALA A 183 -16.86 -11.13 2.12
C ALA A 183 -15.84 -10.34 2.97
N TYR A 184 -15.52 -10.79 4.20
CA TYR A 184 -14.31 -10.33 4.88
C TYR A 184 -13.09 -10.87 4.13
N THR A 185 -12.35 -10.02 3.43
CA THR A 185 -11.21 -10.39 2.56
C THR A 185 -10.02 -9.46 2.78
N MET A 186 -8.78 -9.91 2.55
CA MET A 186 -7.60 -9.05 2.70
C MET A 186 -6.81 -8.87 1.39
N THR A 187 -6.38 -7.63 1.18
CA THR A 187 -5.52 -7.22 0.04
C THR A 187 -4.33 -6.35 0.48
N VAL A 188 -4.25 -6.05 1.78
CA VAL A 188 -3.32 -5.13 2.43
C VAL A 188 -1.91 -5.72 2.55
N ALA A 189 -0.87 -4.88 2.61
CA ALA A 189 0.44 -5.30 3.11
C ALA A 189 0.45 -5.08 4.64
N PRO A 190 0.83 -6.07 5.47
CA PRO A 190 0.91 -5.85 6.92
C PRO A 190 1.90 -4.73 7.28
N LEU A 191 1.72 -4.13 8.46
CA LEU A 191 2.67 -3.20 9.08
C LEU A 191 3.09 -3.76 10.43
N VAL A 192 4.39 -3.86 10.72
CA VAL A 192 4.85 -4.24 12.07
C VAL A 192 5.22 -3.01 12.89
N VAL A 193 4.64 -2.90 14.08
CA VAL A 193 4.91 -1.85 15.07
C VAL A 193 5.08 -2.50 16.44
N LYS A 194 6.24 -2.30 17.11
CA LYS A 194 6.51 -2.83 18.46
C LYS A 194 6.29 -4.34 18.59
N GLY A 195 6.70 -5.11 17.59
CA GLY A 195 6.47 -6.57 17.52
C GLY A 195 5.02 -7.02 17.25
N ASN A 196 4.08 -6.11 17.00
CA ASN A 196 2.71 -6.45 16.59
C ASN A 196 2.56 -6.35 15.06
N VAL A 197 1.99 -7.38 14.43
CA VAL A 197 1.63 -7.44 13.00
C VAL A 197 0.24 -6.85 12.82
N ILE A 198 0.15 -5.68 12.19
CA ILE A 198 -1.09 -4.92 12.02
C ILE A 198 -1.62 -5.07 10.59
N VAL A 199 -2.91 -5.42 10.46
CA VAL A 199 -3.62 -5.63 9.20
C VAL A 199 -5.00 -4.93 9.22
N GLY A 200 -5.50 -4.58 8.04
CA GLY A 200 -6.81 -3.95 7.86
C GLY A 200 -7.67 -4.69 6.84
N MET A 201 -8.94 -4.85 7.16
CA MET A 201 -9.89 -5.72 6.43
C MET A 201 -10.56 -5.01 5.24
N SER A 202 -10.92 -5.77 4.20
CA SER A 202 -11.64 -5.32 3.00
C SER A 202 -13.03 -5.99 2.91
N GLY A 203 -13.98 -5.33 2.23
CA GLY A 203 -15.30 -5.87 1.95
C GLY A 203 -16.46 -4.87 2.11
N ALA A 204 -16.22 -3.58 1.82
CA ALA A 204 -17.22 -2.53 2.09
C ALA A 204 -18.33 -2.46 1.04
N GLU A 205 -18.16 -3.13 -0.09
CA GLU A 205 -19.14 -3.25 -1.18
C GLU A 205 -20.23 -4.30 -0.85
N TYR A 206 -20.16 -4.84 0.37
CA TYR A 206 -20.96 -5.90 0.95
C TYR A 206 -21.46 -5.45 2.34
N PRO A 207 -22.61 -5.97 2.81
CA PRO A 207 -23.14 -5.63 4.14
C PRO A 207 -22.28 -6.26 5.26
N THR A 208 -21.24 -5.55 5.68
CA THR A 208 -20.20 -5.99 6.63
C THR A 208 -19.96 -4.94 7.73
N ARG A 209 -19.22 -5.28 8.79
CA ARG A 209 -18.68 -4.32 9.77
C ARG A 209 -17.19 -4.56 9.93
N LEU A 210 -16.37 -3.75 9.27
CA LEU A 210 -14.95 -4.02 9.09
C LEU A 210 -14.08 -3.48 10.24
N TYR A 211 -12.79 -3.86 10.23
CA TYR A 211 -11.87 -3.65 11.34
C TYR A 211 -10.40 -3.59 10.92
N ILE A 212 -9.60 -3.04 11.82
CA ILE A 212 -8.13 -3.13 11.86
C ILE A 212 -7.78 -4.06 13.04
N GLU A 213 -6.74 -4.88 12.91
CA GLU A 213 -6.35 -5.88 13.90
C GLU A 213 -4.84 -5.98 14.04
N ALA A 214 -4.38 -6.20 15.28
CA ALA A 214 -3.00 -6.45 15.63
C ALA A 214 -2.83 -7.85 16.20
N LEU A 215 -1.94 -8.63 15.59
CA LEU A 215 -1.52 -9.96 16.05
C LEU A 215 -0.10 -9.89 16.63
N ASP A 216 0.19 -10.67 17.67
CA ASP A 216 1.55 -10.85 18.17
C ASP A 216 2.43 -11.56 17.12
N SER A 217 3.62 -11.03 16.84
CA SER A 217 4.46 -11.56 15.74
C SER A 217 5.04 -12.96 15.96
N GLU A 218 5.17 -13.41 17.20
CA GLU A 218 5.73 -14.73 17.52
C GLU A 218 4.68 -15.83 17.59
N THR A 219 3.45 -15.50 18.01
CA THR A 219 2.37 -16.46 18.29
C THR A 219 1.16 -16.33 17.36
N GLY A 220 0.98 -15.19 16.71
CA GLY A 220 -0.24 -14.87 15.96
C GLY A 220 -1.49 -14.73 16.83
N GLU A 221 -1.37 -14.54 18.15
CA GLU A 221 -2.54 -14.27 19.01
C GLU A 221 -3.01 -12.82 18.85
N GLN A 222 -4.33 -12.60 18.85
CA GLN A 222 -4.93 -11.27 18.67
C GLN A 222 -4.70 -10.39 19.91
N VAL A 223 -3.84 -9.38 19.76
CA VAL A 223 -3.54 -8.37 20.79
C VAL A 223 -4.71 -7.38 20.91
N TRP A 224 -5.20 -6.86 19.79
CA TRP A 224 -6.40 -6.03 19.73
C TRP A 224 -7.08 -6.08 18.35
N ARG A 225 -8.40 -5.85 18.33
CA ARG A 225 -9.19 -5.60 17.11
C ARG A 225 -10.03 -4.34 17.30
N ARG A 226 -9.91 -3.39 16.37
CA ARG A 226 -10.68 -2.14 16.33
C ARG A 226 -11.62 -2.16 15.13
N TYR A 227 -12.92 -2.29 15.40
CA TYR A 227 -13.94 -2.02 14.38
C TYR A 227 -13.90 -0.55 13.95
N THR A 228 -14.01 -0.30 12.65
CA THR A 228 -14.02 1.04 12.03
C THR A 228 -15.37 1.74 12.15
N ILE A 229 -16.40 1.01 12.59
CA ILE A 229 -17.77 1.49 12.81
C ILE A 229 -18.15 1.25 14.28
N PRO A 230 -18.63 2.26 15.03
CA PRO A 230 -19.05 2.10 16.43
C PRO A 230 -20.38 1.34 16.56
N ALA A 231 -20.41 0.36 17.47
CA ALA A 231 -21.58 -0.42 17.87
C ALA A 231 -22.56 0.39 18.74
N PRO A 232 -23.82 -0.06 18.91
CA PRO A 232 -24.77 0.57 19.83
C PRO A 232 -24.20 0.71 21.25
N GLY A 233 -24.07 1.97 21.71
CA GLY A 233 -23.49 2.32 23.01
C GLY A 233 -22.01 2.71 22.98
N GLU A 234 -21.31 2.55 21.86
CA GLU A 234 -19.98 3.12 21.63
C GLU A 234 -20.08 4.59 21.19
N PRO A 235 -19.07 5.45 21.49
CA PRO A 235 -19.06 6.84 21.03
C PRO A 235 -19.27 6.99 19.52
N ASN A 236 -19.99 8.04 19.12
CA ASN A 236 -20.33 8.36 17.72
C ASN A 236 -21.25 7.35 16.98
N HIS A 237 -21.80 6.34 17.65
CA HIS A 237 -22.80 5.43 17.06
C HIS A 237 -23.98 6.15 16.41
N ASP A 238 -24.47 7.22 17.05
CA ASP A 238 -25.61 8.02 16.57
C ASP A 238 -25.42 8.62 15.16
N SER A 239 -24.16 8.69 14.67
CA SER A 239 -23.84 9.14 13.30
C SER A 239 -24.31 8.19 12.17
N TRP A 240 -24.84 7.00 12.50
CA TRP A 240 -25.43 6.05 11.56
C TRP A 240 -26.96 6.05 11.56
N GLY A 241 -27.60 6.74 12.51
CA GLY A 241 -29.05 6.80 12.68
C GLY A 241 -29.73 5.49 13.12
N SER A 242 -29.10 4.33 12.94
CA SER A 242 -29.61 3.03 13.42
C SER A 242 -28.53 2.00 13.69
N ALA A 243 -28.87 1.03 14.55
CA ALA A 243 -28.03 -0.13 14.83
C ALA A 243 -27.82 -1.04 13.61
N GLU A 244 -28.79 -1.10 12.69
CA GLU A 244 -28.69 -1.92 11.48
C GLU A 244 -27.73 -1.32 10.45
N ALA A 245 -27.80 0.00 10.23
CA ALA A 245 -26.88 0.73 9.36
C ALA A 245 -25.42 0.56 9.83
N ALA A 246 -25.17 0.65 11.14
CA ALA A 246 -23.84 0.43 11.71
C ALA A 246 -23.38 -1.05 11.69
N ALA A 247 -24.31 -2.01 11.69
CA ALA A 247 -23.98 -3.44 11.65
C ALA A 247 -23.58 -3.95 10.26
N TYR A 248 -23.97 -3.22 9.20
CA TYR A 248 -23.72 -3.57 7.80
C TYR A 248 -23.00 -2.48 7.01
N GLY A 249 -22.46 -1.46 7.68
CA GLY A 249 -21.99 -0.21 7.07
C GLY A 249 -20.63 -0.24 6.38
N GLY A 250 -19.97 -1.38 6.18
CA GLY A 250 -18.70 -1.49 5.44
C GLY A 250 -17.50 -0.87 6.19
N ALA A 251 -16.99 0.26 5.66
CA ALA A 251 -15.85 1.04 6.17
C ALA A 251 -14.50 0.27 6.20
N SER A 252 -14.02 -0.14 5.03
CA SER A 252 -12.80 -0.95 4.85
C SER A 252 -11.50 -0.25 5.25
N ALA A 253 -10.51 -1.01 5.71
CA ALA A 253 -9.18 -0.52 6.08
C ALA A 253 -8.06 -1.09 5.18
N TRP A 254 -8.33 -1.30 3.89
CA TRP A 254 -7.56 -2.19 3.00
C TRP A 254 -6.18 -1.68 2.49
N ILE A 255 -5.75 -0.47 2.87
CA ILE A 255 -4.41 0.09 2.60
C ILE A 255 -3.61 0.19 3.91
N THR A 256 -2.31 -0.10 3.84
CA THR A 256 -1.37 -0.01 4.96
C THR A 256 -1.24 1.42 5.48
N GLY A 257 -1.42 1.62 6.79
CA GLY A 257 -1.22 2.90 7.46
C GLY A 257 0.25 3.32 7.63
N SER A 258 0.45 4.42 8.36
CA SER A 258 1.75 4.98 8.77
C SER A 258 1.83 5.11 10.30
N TYR A 259 3.00 5.40 10.85
CA TYR A 259 3.23 5.46 12.30
C TYR A 259 4.19 6.59 12.67
N ASP A 260 3.87 7.35 13.71
CA ASP A 260 4.77 8.32 14.31
C ASP A 260 5.31 7.78 15.65
N PRO A 261 6.62 7.45 15.75
CA PRO A 261 7.23 6.95 16.99
C PRO A 261 7.51 8.03 18.04
N GLU A 262 7.45 9.32 17.70
CA GLU A 262 7.55 10.43 18.67
C GLU A 262 6.20 10.70 19.36
N LEU A 263 5.09 10.50 18.63
CA LEU A 263 3.71 10.64 19.13
C LEU A 263 3.11 9.31 19.64
N ASP A 264 3.78 8.20 19.39
CA ASP A 264 3.33 6.82 19.63
C ASP A 264 1.94 6.54 19.00
N THR A 265 1.74 6.98 17.75
CA THR A 265 0.44 7.00 17.08
C THR A 265 0.51 6.34 15.71
N LEU A 266 -0.38 5.39 15.47
CA LEU A 266 -0.62 4.74 14.19
C LEU A 266 -1.73 5.51 13.43
N TYR A 267 -1.49 5.89 12.19
CA TYR A 267 -2.46 6.57 11.33
C TYR A 267 -2.94 5.61 10.26
N TRP A 268 -4.22 5.24 10.29
CA TRP A 268 -4.81 4.27 9.37
C TRP A 268 -6.06 4.81 8.70
N GLY A 269 -6.11 4.73 7.38
CA GLY A 269 -7.22 5.21 6.57
C GLY A 269 -8.39 4.22 6.52
N VAL A 270 -9.61 4.75 6.48
CA VAL A 270 -10.88 4.00 6.49
C VAL A 270 -11.74 4.43 5.30
N GLY A 271 -12.32 3.45 4.61
CA GLY A 271 -12.99 3.57 3.32
C GLY A 271 -14.50 3.84 3.40
N ASN A 272 -15.16 3.56 2.27
CA ASN A 272 -16.56 3.81 1.96
C ASN A 272 -17.56 3.22 2.98
N PRO A 273 -18.68 3.90 3.26
CA PRO A 273 -19.83 3.33 3.96
C PRO A 273 -20.73 2.53 3.01
N ASN A 274 -21.16 1.32 3.40
CA ASN A 274 -22.12 0.51 2.64
C ASN A 274 -23.58 0.91 2.94
N PRO A 275 -24.49 0.97 1.94
CA PRO A 275 -24.27 0.80 0.51
C PRO A 275 -23.59 2.01 -0.11
N ASP A 276 -22.63 1.76 -1.01
CA ASP A 276 -21.59 2.72 -1.41
C ASP A 276 -22.14 3.99 -2.10
N TRP A 277 -23.20 3.84 -2.90
CA TRP A 277 -23.82 4.94 -3.67
C TRP A 277 -25.21 5.38 -3.15
N ASP A 278 -25.63 4.92 -1.97
CA ASP A 278 -26.92 5.27 -1.39
C ASP A 278 -26.86 5.59 0.10
N GLY A 279 -27.29 6.80 0.47
CA GLY A 279 -27.31 7.28 1.85
C GLY A 279 -28.64 7.02 2.59
N VAL A 280 -29.71 6.62 1.90
CA VAL A 280 -31.08 6.61 2.44
C VAL A 280 -31.22 5.68 3.66
N ASP A 281 -30.65 4.48 3.59
CA ASP A 281 -30.68 3.48 4.67
C ASP A 281 -29.69 3.77 5.82
N ARG A 282 -28.78 4.75 5.65
CA ARG A 282 -27.69 5.06 6.59
C ARG A 282 -27.54 6.57 6.86
N PRO A 283 -28.58 7.26 7.37
CA PRO A 283 -28.55 8.70 7.56
C PRO A 283 -27.54 9.14 8.64
N GLY A 284 -26.87 10.27 8.40
CA GLY A 284 -25.84 10.83 9.27
C GLY A 284 -24.42 10.66 8.72
N ASP A 285 -23.43 11.14 9.46
CA ASP A 285 -22.04 11.25 9.01
C ASP A 285 -21.33 9.91 8.76
N ASN A 286 -21.89 8.79 9.23
CA ASN A 286 -21.35 7.43 9.08
C ASN A 286 -19.94 7.25 9.67
N LEU A 287 -19.64 7.85 10.84
CA LEU A 287 -18.30 7.76 11.43
C LEU A 287 -17.93 6.30 11.79
N TYR A 288 -16.76 5.77 11.45
CA TYR A 288 -15.58 6.46 10.93
C TYR A 288 -15.29 6.17 9.45
N SER A 289 -16.31 5.96 8.62
CA SER A 289 -16.10 5.81 7.17
C SER A 289 -15.41 7.05 6.58
N ASN A 290 -14.64 6.85 5.52
CA ASN A 290 -13.90 7.91 4.81
C ASN A 290 -13.11 8.84 5.74
N SER A 291 -12.35 8.25 6.65
CA SER A 291 -11.59 8.95 7.69
C SER A 291 -10.19 8.38 7.87
N THR A 292 -9.22 9.20 8.28
CA THR A 292 -7.99 8.68 8.90
C THR A 292 -8.19 8.64 10.41
N LEU A 293 -8.02 7.46 11.00
CA LEU A 293 -7.99 7.23 12.43
C LEU A 293 -6.57 7.38 12.95
N ALA A 294 -6.39 8.16 14.02
CA ALA A 294 -5.19 8.15 14.83
C ALA A 294 -5.40 7.17 16.00
N LEU A 295 -4.66 6.07 16.01
CA LEU A 295 -4.79 4.95 16.92
C LEU A 295 -3.59 4.85 17.87
N ASP A 296 -3.83 4.40 19.10
CA ASP A 296 -2.78 3.84 19.94
C ASP A 296 -2.37 2.45 19.39
N PRO A 297 -1.09 2.18 19.08
CA PRO A 297 -0.67 0.92 18.45
C PRO A 297 -0.66 -0.27 19.42
N SER A 298 -0.76 -0.03 20.73
CA SER A 298 -0.70 -1.05 21.78
C SER A 298 -2.07 -1.60 22.14
N THR A 299 -3.13 -0.83 21.90
CA THR A 299 -4.53 -1.09 22.32
C THR A 299 -5.56 -0.93 21.20
N GLY A 300 -5.19 -0.28 20.09
CA GLY A 300 -6.11 0.09 19.02
C GLY A 300 -7.13 1.16 19.41
N GLU A 301 -6.98 1.88 20.52
CA GLU A 301 -7.89 2.96 20.91
C GLU A 301 -7.77 4.18 19.98
N ILE A 302 -8.91 4.76 19.58
CA ILE A 302 -8.96 5.96 18.74
C ILE A 302 -8.64 7.18 19.60
N LYS A 303 -7.49 7.82 19.35
CA LYS A 303 -7.06 9.06 19.99
C LYS A 303 -7.81 10.28 19.41
N HIS A 304 -7.87 10.35 18.09
CA HIS A 304 -8.53 11.39 17.29
C HIS A 304 -8.72 10.90 15.85
N TRP A 305 -9.43 11.65 15.00
CA TRP A 305 -9.67 11.31 13.60
C TRP A 305 -9.97 12.55 12.76
N TYR A 306 -9.83 12.43 11.44
CA TYR A 306 -10.34 13.41 10.47
C TYR A 306 -11.15 12.68 9.39
N GLN A 307 -12.36 13.17 9.09
CA GLN A 307 -13.25 12.59 8.08
C GLN A 307 -13.25 13.42 6.78
N TYR A 308 -12.82 12.81 5.68
CA TYR A 308 -12.68 13.44 4.37
C TYR A 308 -14.00 13.54 3.60
N THR A 309 -14.89 12.55 3.72
CA THR A 309 -16.17 12.52 2.99
C THR A 309 -17.30 12.02 3.91
N PRO A 310 -17.86 12.91 4.78
CA PRO A 310 -19.01 12.60 5.62
C PRO A 310 -20.26 12.31 4.79
N HIS A 311 -21.03 11.27 5.15
CA HIS A 311 -22.22 10.82 4.41
C HIS A 311 -21.97 10.67 2.89
N ASP A 312 -20.88 9.98 2.54
CA ASP A 312 -20.51 9.67 1.16
C ASP A 312 -21.62 8.93 0.41
N VAL A 313 -21.80 9.23 -0.87
CA VAL A 313 -22.71 8.55 -1.81
C VAL A 313 -22.09 8.45 -3.21
N TRP A 314 -20.76 8.52 -3.30
CA TRP A 314 -19.99 8.52 -4.53
C TRP A 314 -18.99 7.38 -4.64
N ASP A 315 -18.83 6.57 -3.58
CA ASP A 315 -17.74 5.62 -3.38
C ASP A 315 -16.37 6.32 -3.46
N TYR A 316 -16.08 7.12 -2.43
CA TYR A 316 -14.81 7.81 -2.25
C TYR A 316 -14.06 7.28 -1.01
N ASP A 317 -13.55 6.03 -1.05
CA ASP A 317 -12.76 5.45 0.05
C ASP A 317 -11.71 6.46 0.60
N GLY A 318 -11.92 6.91 1.84
CA GLY A 318 -10.94 7.71 2.57
C GLY A 318 -9.76 6.91 3.14
N ASN A 319 -9.52 5.69 2.65
CA ASN A 319 -8.44 4.81 3.13
C ASN A 319 -7.10 4.99 2.42
N ASN A 320 -6.94 6.02 1.60
CA ASN A 320 -5.63 6.36 1.06
C ASN A 320 -4.58 6.64 2.14
N GLU A 321 -3.31 6.52 1.74
CA GLU A 321 -2.16 6.49 2.63
C GLU A 321 -1.83 7.86 3.27
N PRO A 322 -1.87 7.98 4.62
CA PRO A 322 -1.50 9.22 5.31
C PRO A 322 0.04 9.33 5.39
N VAL A 323 0.65 10.11 4.51
CA VAL A 323 2.11 10.27 4.44
C VAL A 323 2.57 11.35 5.42
N LEU A 324 3.35 10.97 6.43
CA LEU A 324 3.82 11.85 7.49
C LEU A 324 5.01 12.68 7.01
N MET A 325 5.00 13.99 7.26
CA MET A 325 6.16 14.86 7.00
C MET A 325 6.10 16.10 7.90
N ASP A 326 7.21 16.38 8.59
CA ASP A 326 7.35 17.63 9.35
C ASP A 326 7.68 18.77 8.38
N VAL A 327 6.91 19.86 8.46
CA VAL A 327 6.97 21.01 7.55
C VAL A 327 7.17 22.27 8.38
N ASP A 328 8.37 22.86 8.27
CA ASP A 328 8.78 24.12 8.87
C ASP A 328 8.45 24.27 10.38
N GLY A 329 8.37 23.14 11.09
CA GLY A 329 8.10 23.01 12.52
C GLY A 329 6.76 22.34 12.88
N GLN A 330 5.82 22.26 11.92
CA GLN A 330 4.52 21.61 12.12
C GLN A 330 4.58 20.11 11.78
N LYS A 331 3.90 19.27 12.58
CA LYS A 331 3.81 17.83 12.36
C LYS A 331 2.58 17.51 11.51
N LEU A 332 2.76 17.43 10.19
CA LEU A 332 1.67 17.15 9.25
C LEU A 332 1.62 15.67 8.87
N TYR A 333 0.43 15.21 8.46
CA TYR A 333 0.32 14.18 7.43
C TYR A 333 -0.36 14.76 6.17
N PHE A 334 -0.03 14.16 5.04
CA PHE A 334 -0.59 14.46 3.74
C PHE A 334 -1.41 13.28 3.25
N HIS A 335 -2.57 13.55 2.66
CA HIS A 335 -3.52 12.52 2.23
C HIS A 335 -4.11 12.87 0.86
N GLY A 336 -3.73 12.12 -0.18
CA GLY A 336 -4.27 12.26 -1.53
C GLY A 336 -5.45 11.30 -1.73
N ASP A 337 -6.67 11.85 -1.72
CA ASP A 337 -7.93 11.11 -1.52
C ASP A 337 -8.68 10.75 -2.81
N ARG A 338 -9.55 9.75 -2.73
CA ARG A 338 -10.53 9.40 -3.78
C ARG A 338 -11.41 10.59 -4.17
N ASN A 339 -11.86 11.41 -3.22
CA ASN A 339 -12.72 12.57 -3.46
C ASN A 339 -12.07 13.72 -4.27
N GLY A 340 -10.79 13.57 -4.67
CA GLY A 340 -10.11 14.46 -5.62
C GLY A 340 -9.34 15.60 -4.99
N LEU A 341 -9.08 15.52 -3.68
CA LEU A 341 -8.29 16.49 -2.92
C LEU A 341 -6.99 15.88 -2.36
N LEU A 342 -5.96 16.71 -2.28
CA LEU A 342 -4.80 16.51 -1.40
C LEU A 342 -5.04 17.34 -0.14
N TYR A 343 -5.10 16.67 1.00
CA TYR A 343 -5.23 17.28 2.32
C TYR A 343 -3.87 17.41 3.00
N ALA A 344 -3.72 18.45 3.81
CA ALA A 344 -2.74 18.55 4.88
C ALA A 344 -3.48 18.69 6.21
N ILE A 345 -3.19 17.78 7.14
CA ILE A 345 -3.82 17.67 8.46
C ILE A 345 -2.70 17.68 9.51
N ASP A 346 -2.89 18.38 10.63
CA ASP A 346 -1.96 18.27 11.75
C ASP A 346 -2.16 16.90 12.42
N ARG A 347 -1.09 16.11 12.49
CA ARG A 347 -1.19 14.73 12.98
C ARG A 347 -1.18 14.63 14.50
N THR A 348 -1.03 15.74 15.22
CA THR A 348 -1.06 15.74 16.70
C THR A 348 -2.48 15.78 17.27
N ASP A 349 -3.47 16.28 16.52
CA ASP A 349 -4.87 16.40 16.94
C ASP A 349 -5.91 16.15 15.83
N SER A 350 -5.47 15.85 14.59
CA SER A 350 -6.31 15.74 13.39
C SER A 350 -6.98 17.05 12.92
N SER A 351 -6.46 18.22 13.30
CA SER A 351 -6.96 19.51 12.81
C SER A 351 -6.63 19.76 11.34
N PHE A 352 -7.60 20.31 10.60
CA PHE A 352 -7.45 20.65 9.18
C PHE A 352 -6.53 21.86 8.97
N VAL A 353 -5.54 21.73 8.08
CA VAL A 353 -4.63 22.83 7.72
C VAL A 353 -4.95 23.37 6.34
N TRP A 354 -5.06 22.50 5.32
CA TRP A 354 -5.60 22.85 4.00
C TRP A 354 -6.04 21.62 3.19
N GLY A 355 -6.82 21.87 2.13
CA GLY A 355 -7.22 20.87 1.13
C GLY A 355 -7.24 21.50 -0.26
N VAL A 356 -6.55 20.88 -1.23
CA VAL A 356 -6.37 21.41 -2.60
C VAL A 356 -6.67 20.36 -3.69
N PRO A 357 -7.26 20.71 -4.85
CA PRO A 357 -7.65 19.70 -5.85
C PRO A 357 -6.47 19.02 -6.55
N ILE A 358 -6.48 17.69 -6.57
CA ILE A 358 -5.59 16.84 -7.40
C ILE A 358 -6.23 16.50 -8.76
N SER A 359 -7.54 16.68 -8.90
CA SER A 359 -8.34 16.51 -10.12
C SER A 359 -9.39 17.62 -10.24
N LYS A 360 -10.23 17.59 -11.27
CA LYS A 360 -11.52 18.29 -11.25
C LYS A 360 -12.35 17.77 -10.06
N VAL A 361 -12.84 18.70 -9.23
CA VAL A 361 -13.73 18.44 -8.09
C VAL A 361 -15.00 19.29 -8.27
N ASN A 362 -16.19 18.70 -8.10
CA ASN A 362 -17.46 19.43 -8.07
C ASN A 362 -18.55 18.84 -7.16
N TRP A 363 -18.30 17.68 -6.54
CA TRP A 363 -19.19 17.07 -5.53
C TRP A 363 -19.35 17.93 -4.26
N MET A 364 -18.42 18.87 -4.04
CA MET A 364 -18.46 19.89 -3.00
C MET A 364 -18.24 21.30 -3.59
N THR A 365 -18.60 22.32 -2.81
CA THR A 365 -18.52 23.75 -3.18
C THR A 365 -17.46 24.55 -2.41
N GLY A 366 -16.97 24.02 -1.29
CA GLY A 366 -15.98 24.63 -0.41
C GLY A 366 -15.86 23.85 0.91
N PHE A 367 -15.15 24.40 1.88
CA PHE A 367 -15.05 23.86 3.24
C PHE A 367 -15.73 24.80 4.25
N THR A 368 -16.20 24.26 5.38
CA THR A 368 -16.47 25.05 6.59
C THR A 368 -15.16 25.52 7.22
N PRO A 369 -15.17 26.48 8.19
CA PRO A 369 -13.95 26.93 8.87
C PRO A 369 -13.17 25.79 9.57
N GLU A 370 -13.85 24.71 9.93
CA GLU A 370 -13.32 23.51 10.59
C GLU A 370 -12.78 22.47 9.59
N GLY A 371 -12.80 22.79 8.29
CA GLY A 371 -12.32 21.91 7.22
C GLY A 371 -13.33 20.91 6.68
N ARG A 372 -14.59 20.89 7.15
CA ARG A 372 -15.60 19.94 6.65
C ARG A 372 -16.05 20.31 5.22
N PRO A 373 -16.09 19.39 4.25
CA PRO A 373 -16.63 19.66 2.92
C PRO A 373 -18.10 20.08 2.92
N ILE A 374 -18.42 21.08 2.09
CA ILE A 374 -19.78 21.57 1.82
C ILE A 374 -20.29 20.90 0.54
N VAL A 375 -21.00 19.78 0.71
CA VAL A 375 -21.58 18.96 -0.37
C VAL A 375 -22.42 19.79 -1.35
N ASN A 376 -22.36 19.43 -2.63
CA ASN A 376 -23.15 19.98 -3.71
C ASN A 376 -24.38 19.10 -4.03
N PRO A 377 -25.62 19.55 -3.73
CA PRO A 377 -26.83 18.77 -3.98
C PRO A 377 -27.10 18.43 -5.46
N GLU A 378 -26.54 19.20 -6.41
CA GLU A 378 -26.64 18.91 -7.85
C GLU A 378 -25.77 17.72 -8.29
N LYS A 379 -24.79 17.32 -7.45
CA LYS A 379 -23.90 16.18 -7.70
C LYS A 379 -24.18 14.99 -6.78
N THR A 380 -25.21 15.09 -5.95
CA THR A 380 -25.65 14.03 -5.04
C THR A 380 -26.68 13.13 -5.77
N PRO A 381 -26.36 11.86 -6.09
CA PRO A 381 -27.28 10.94 -6.78
C PRO A 381 -28.49 10.57 -5.90
N ARG A 382 -29.66 10.31 -6.51
CA ARG A 382 -30.89 9.90 -5.81
C ARG A 382 -31.76 8.96 -6.64
N TYR A 383 -32.69 8.26 -5.99
CA TYR A 383 -33.68 7.40 -6.65
C TYR A 383 -34.57 8.14 -7.68
N ASP A 384 -34.74 9.45 -7.56
CA ASP A 384 -35.50 10.30 -8.49
C ASP A 384 -34.61 11.08 -9.48
N TYR A 385 -33.29 11.11 -9.28
CA TYR A 385 -32.38 12.03 -9.96
C TYR A 385 -31.03 11.38 -10.29
N GLU A 386 -30.76 11.25 -11.59
CA GLU A 386 -29.44 10.91 -12.11
C GLU A 386 -28.55 12.18 -12.07
N ALA A 387 -27.57 12.18 -11.17
CA ALA A 387 -26.58 13.24 -11.05
C ALA A 387 -25.49 13.05 -12.11
N LYS A 388 -25.16 14.12 -12.85
CA LYS A 388 -24.33 14.05 -14.07
C LYS A 388 -23.05 14.87 -13.97
N ASP A 389 -22.00 14.43 -14.66
CA ASP A 389 -20.65 15.03 -14.59
C ASP A 389 -20.19 15.24 -13.14
N ILE A 390 -20.38 14.22 -12.29
CA ILE A 390 -19.82 14.18 -10.93
C ILE A 390 -18.31 13.99 -11.07
N CYS A 391 -17.53 14.84 -10.43
CA CYS A 391 -16.08 14.82 -10.51
C CYS A 391 -15.45 14.88 -9.11
N PRO A 392 -14.51 13.97 -8.79
CA PRO A 392 -14.05 12.85 -9.63
C PRO A 392 -15.10 11.73 -9.79
N ALA A 393 -14.83 10.77 -10.68
CA ALA A 393 -15.53 9.49 -10.72
C ALA A 393 -15.23 8.62 -9.47
N SER A 394 -15.95 7.52 -9.26
CA SER A 394 -15.79 6.63 -8.09
C SER A 394 -14.42 5.94 -7.97
N GLU A 395 -13.70 5.71 -9.08
CA GLU A 395 -12.26 5.33 -9.02
C GLU A 395 -11.40 6.41 -8.32
N GLY A 396 -11.94 7.61 -8.15
CA GLY A 396 -11.39 8.75 -7.47
C GLY A 396 -10.48 9.62 -8.33
N GLY A 397 -10.17 10.81 -7.81
CA GLY A 397 -9.11 11.68 -8.33
C GLY A 397 -7.72 11.10 -8.07
N LYS A 398 -7.63 10.14 -7.13
CA LYS A 398 -6.57 9.14 -6.94
C LYS A 398 -7.23 7.84 -6.47
N TRP A 399 -6.58 6.70 -6.72
CA TRP A 399 -7.05 5.38 -6.25
C TRP A 399 -6.02 4.80 -5.26
N TRP A 400 -5.97 3.48 -5.02
CA TRP A 400 -5.06 2.89 -4.01
C TRP A 400 -3.58 3.23 -4.19
N ASN A 401 -3.17 3.56 -5.41
CA ASN A 401 -1.80 3.50 -5.85
C ASN A 401 -0.99 4.68 -5.24
N PRO A 402 -0.02 4.40 -4.34
CA PRO A 402 0.40 5.41 -3.37
C PRO A 402 1.22 6.55 -3.96
N MET A 403 1.04 7.74 -3.39
CA MET A 403 1.82 8.93 -3.68
C MET A 403 3.25 8.83 -3.12
N ALA A 404 4.10 9.79 -3.46
CA ALA A 404 5.46 9.88 -2.93
C ALA A 404 5.84 11.32 -2.60
N VAL A 405 6.71 11.49 -1.61
CA VAL A 405 7.14 12.80 -1.09
C VAL A 405 8.66 12.86 -1.15
N ASN A 406 9.23 14.06 -1.29
CA ASN A 406 10.64 14.30 -0.99
C ASN A 406 10.73 15.17 0.28
N PRO A 407 11.10 14.61 1.45
CA PRO A 407 11.07 15.31 2.72
C PRO A 407 12.12 16.43 2.85
N HIS A 408 13.09 16.52 1.93
CA HIS A 408 14.09 17.58 1.88
C HIS A 408 13.61 18.80 1.09
N THR A 409 12.93 18.61 -0.05
CA THR A 409 12.33 19.72 -0.82
C THR A 409 10.95 20.12 -0.32
N LYS A 410 10.27 19.20 0.39
CA LYS A 410 8.83 19.19 0.73
C LYS A 410 7.90 19.03 -0.48
N MET A 411 8.41 18.58 -1.63
CA MET A 411 7.56 18.32 -2.80
C MET A 411 6.76 17.02 -2.61
N ILE A 412 5.46 17.10 -2.94
CA ILE A 412 4.51 15.97 -2.92
C ILE A 412 4.16 15.64 -4.37
N PHE A 413 4.19 14.36 -4.74
CA PHE A 413 3.90 13.88 -6.09
C PHE A 413 2.72 12.91 -6.05
N VAL A 414 1.61 13.25 -6.72
CA VAL A 414 0.34 12.52 -6.64
C VAL A 414 0.00 11.87 -8.00
N PRO A 415 -0.21 10.55 -8.07
CA PRO A 415 -0.68 9.86 -9.28
C PRO A 415 -2.20 9.98 -9.38
N SER A 416 -2.66 10.93 -10.20
CA SER A 416 -4.04 11.42 -10.24
C SER A 416 -4.80 11.02 -11.53
N ARG A 417 -6.14 11.12 -11.47
CA ARG A 417 -7.10 10.77 -12.52
C ARG A 417 -8.02 11.97 -12.78
N GLU A 418 -8.22 12.30 -14.05
CA GLU A 418 -9.18 13.31 -14.50
C GLU A 418 -10.32 12.61 -15.24
N ILE A 419 -11.22 12.03 -14.45
CA ILE A 419 -12.38 11.23 -14.88
C ILE A 419 -13.59 11.72 -14.09
N CYS A 420 -14.76 11.77 -14.74
CA CYS A 420 -16.03 12.11 -14.12
C CYS A 420 -17.08 11.03 -14.43
N VAL A 421 -18.22 11.05 -13.73
CA VAL A 421 -19.22 9.98 -13.78
C VAL A 421 -20.65 10.54 -13.73
N ASP A 422 -21.58 9.85 -14.37
CA ASP A 422 -23.01 10.04 -14.19
C ASP A 422 -23.54 8.87 -13.32
N ILE A 423 -24.24 9.16 -12.22
CA ILE A 423 -24.74 8.16 -11.25
C ILE A 423 -26.21 8.40 -10.92
N LYS A 424 -26.99 7.33 -10.83
CA LYS A 424 -28.29 7.30 -10.15
C LYS A 424 -28.29 6.18 -9.11
N SER A 425 -28.67 6.48 -7.86
CA SER A 425 -28.84 5.45 -6.83
C SER A 425 -30.17 4.69 -6.99
N ALA A 426 -30.28 3.54 -6.34
CA ALA A 426 -31.49 2.72 -6.32
C ALA A 426 -31.58 1.89 -5.01
N PRO A 427 -32.80 1.56 -4.54
CA PRO A 427 -33.01 0.70 -3.38
C PRO A 427 -32.74 -0.78 -3.69
N LEU A 428 -32.82 -1.64 -2.66
CA LEU A 428 -32.89 -3.09 -2.81
C LEU A 428 -34.01 -3.50 -3.80
N GLY A 429 -33.72 -4.48 -4.65
CA GLY A 429 -34.63 -4.97 -5.69
C GLY A 429 -34.69 -4.13 -6.97
N GLU A 430 -34.03 -2.98 -7.03
CA GLU A 430 -33.89 -2.15 -8.23
C GLU A 430 -32.43 -1.99 -8.67
N GLY A 431 -32.21 -1.63 -9.93
CA GLY A 431 -30.88 -1.33 -10.46
C GLY A 431 -29.98 -2.56 -10.57
N LEU A 432 -28.82 -2.49 -9.92
CA LEU A 432 -27.86 -3.60 -9.79
C LEU A 432 -27.96 -4.30 -8.42
N ASN A 433 -28.91 -3.91 -7.56
CA ASN A 433 -28.98 -4.40 -6.18
C ASN A 433 -29.70 -5.76 -6.06
N PRO A 434 -29.34 -6.58 -5.05
CA PRO A 434 -30.11 -7.78 -4.71
C PRO A 434 -31.52 -7.41 -4.20
N PRO A 435 -32.50 -8.32 -4.30
CA PRO A 435 -33.87 -8.08 -3.81
C PRO A 435 -33.97 -8.00 -2.28
N VAL A 436 -32.97 -8.52 -1.55
CA VAL A 436 -32.82 -8.43 -0.10
C VAL A 436 -31.34 -8.34 0.28
N ARG A 437 -31.03 -7.55 1.31
CA ARG A 437 -29.67 -7.49 1.90
C ARG A 437 -29.28 -8.89 2.37
N THR A 438 -28.16 -9.41 1.87
CA THR A 438 -27.70 -10.79 2.11
C THR A 438 -26.20 -10.77 2.38
N VAL A 439 -25.77 -11.35 3.50
CA VAL A 439 -24.34 -11.42 3.86
C VAL A 439 -23.57 -12.21 2.79
N GLY A 440 -22.35 -11.79 2.47
CA GLY A 440 -21.56 -12.40 1.40
C GLY A 440 -22.10 -12.15 -0.01
N LYS A 441 -23.02 -11.20 -0.22
CA LYS A 441 -23.47 -10.75 -1.55
C LYS A 441 -23.41 -9.22 -1.62
N PRO A 442 -22.98 -8.63 -2.76
CA PRO A 442 -22.74 -7.20 -2.84
C PRO A 442 -24.05 -6.41 -2.73
N TYR A 443 -23.98 -5.24 -2.12
CA TYR A 443 -25.09 -4.29 -2.08
C TYR A 443 -24.55 -2.87 -2.22
N TRP A 444 -24.70 -2.33 -3.43
CA TRP A 444 -24.06 -1.09 -3.88
C TRP A 444 -24.95 0.15 -3.72
N GLY A 445 -26.27 -0.03 -3.64
CA GLY A 445 -27.23 1.09 -3.64
C GLY A 445 -27.37 1.75 -5.01
N ILE A 446 -27.00 1.07 -6.10
CA ILE A 446 -26.78 1.71 -7.41
C ILE A 446 -27.80 1.29 -8.49
N GLY A 447 -28.35 2.30 -9.17
CA GLY A 447 -29.31 2.17 -10.27
C GLY A 447 -28.65 2.19 -11.64
N THR A 448 -27.94 3.28 -11.93
CA THR A 448 -27.14 3.46 -13.16
C THR A 448 -25.80 4.10 -12.84
N ILE A 449 -24.77 3.75 -13.61
CA ILE A 449 -23.45 4.37 -13.57
C ILE A 449 -22.84 4.44 -14.97
N GLY A 450 -22.32 5.61 -15.33
CA GLY A 450 -21.72 5.89 -16.63
C GLY A 450 -20.43 6.70 -16.50
N TRP A 451 -19.29 6.08 -16.78
CA TRP A 451 -17.98 6.76 -16.79
C TRP A 451 -17.86 7.67 -18.01
N ASN A 452 -17.67 8.97 -17.77
CA ASN A 452 -17.33 9.92 -18.83
C ASN A 452 -15.85 9.77 -19.22
N PRO A 453 -15.46 9.98 -20.50
CA PRO A 453 -14.08 9.84 -20.94
C PRO A 453 -13.12 10.77 -20.20
N GLY A 454 -11.96 10.25 -19.81
CA GLY A 454 -10.98 10.97 -19.01
C GLY A 454 -9.53 10.69 -19.40
N TYR A 455 -8.61 11.11 -18.53
CA TYR A 455 -7.16 10.93 -18.72
C TYR A 455 -6.44 10.82 -17.36
N GLY A 456 -5.15 10.46 -17.37
CA GLY A 456 -4.33 10.42 -16.15
C GLY A 456 -3.41 11.62 -16.02
N GLN A 457 -2.97 11.93 -14.80
CA GLN A 457 -1.93 12.95 -14.60
C GLN A 457 -1.05 12.68 -13.38
N LEU A 458 0.23 13.02 -13.49
CA LEU A 458 1.14 13.12 -12.36
C LEU A 458 1.21 14.58 -11.94
N VAL A 459 0.81 14.89 -10.72
CA VAL A 459 0.70 16.26 -10.20
C VAL A 459 1.75 16.46 -9.11
N ALA A 460 2.42 17.61 -9.09
CA ALA A 460 3.35 17.97 -8.04
C ALA A 460 2.89 19.23 -7.27
N PHE A 461 3.12 19.25 -5.96
CA PHE A 461 2.77 20.33 -5.04
C PHE A 461 3.95 20.68 -4.12
N ASP A 462 4.03 21.93 -3.63
CA ASP A 462 4.84 22.25 -2.44
C ASP A 462 4.00 21.96 -1.18
N GLY A 463 4.46 21.04 -0.34
CA GLY A 463 3.82 20.65 0.91
C GLY A 463 3.76 21.74 1.98
N ARG A 464 4.40 22.90 1.78
CA ARG A 464 4.25 24.09 2.64
C ARG A 464 2.94 24.84 2.38
N THR A 465 2.54 24.95 1.12
CA THR A 465 1.48 25.88 0.69
C THR A 465 0.29 25.19 0.03
N GLY A 466 0.43 23.92 -0.38
CA GLY A 466 -0.54 23.25 -1.24
C GLY A 466 -0.55 23.79 -2.68
N GLU A 467 0.38 24.68 -3.05
CA GLU A 467 0.46 25.20 -4.41
C GLU A 467 0.96 24.15 -5.39
N LYS A 468 0.24 24.01 -6.51
CA LYS A 468 0.56 23.05 -7.57
C LYS A 468 1.74 23.52 -8.41
N ALA A 469 2.89 22.89 -8.20
CA ALA A 469 4.15 23.20 -8.87
C ALA A 469 4.13 22.83 -10.37
N TRP A 470 3.64 21.62 -10.72
CA TRP A 470 3.52 21.19 -12.13
C TRP A 470 2.48 20.07 -12.33
N THR A 471 2.20 19.74 -13.59
CA THR A 471 1.30 18.64 -13.98
C THR A 471 1.75 18.01 -15.29
N VAL A 472 1.98 16.70 -15.29
CA VAL A 472 2.26 15.89 -16.49
C VAL A 472 1.02 15.08 -16.84
N LYS A 473 0.42 15.33 -18.00
CA LYS A 473 -0.73 14.55 -18.49
C LYS A 473 -0.26 13.25 -19.15
N ALA A 474 -0.98 12.17 -18.87
CA ALA A 474 -0.86 10.86 -19.50
C ALA A 474 -2.20 10.48 -20.16
N PRO A 475 -2.21 9.67 -21.23
CA PRO A 475 -3.45 9.29 -21.90
C PRO A 475 -4.40 8.49 -20.99
N SER A 476 -3.84 7.71 -20.06
CA SER A 476 -4.57 6.87 -19.10
C SER A 476 -4.12 7.16 -17.67
N PRO A 477 -4.95 6.89 -16.64
CA PRO A 477 -4.54 6.93 -15.24
C PRO A 477 -3.23 6.20 -14.94
N TYR A 478 -2.40 6.75 -14.06
CA TYR A 478 -1.30 6.00 -13.47
C TYR A 478 -1.86 4.90 -12.57
N THR A 479 -1.26 3.71 -12.62
CA THR A 479 -1.74 2.50 -11.92
C THR A 479 -0.71 1.89 -10.97
N SER A 480 0.54 2.35 -11.01
CA SER A 480 1.55 2.05 -10.00
C SER A 480 1.49 3.04 -8.84
N GLY A 481 2.02 2.64 -7.68
CA GLY A 481 2.52 3.62 -6.71
C GLY A 481 3.71 4.40 -7.28
N LEU A 482 4.17 5.41 -6.54
CA LEU A 482 5.33 6.22 -6.91
C LEU A 482 6.57 5.87 -6.09
N LEU A 483 7.73 6.35 -6.55
CA LEU A 483 9.02 6.28 -5.86
C LEU A 483 9.78 7.58 -6.10
N THR A 484 10.18 8.27 -5.03
CA THR A 484 11.07 9.45 -5.09
C THR A 484 12.49 9.04 -4.73
N THR A 485 13.49 9.65 -5.37
CA THR A 485 14.91 9.37 -5.07
C THR A 485 15.75 10.64 -4.87
N GLY A 486 16.84 10.51 -4.11
CA GLY A 486 17.89 11.52 -3.98
C GLY A 486 18.60 11.87 -5.29
N GLY A 487 18.36 11.11 -6.36
CA GLY A 487 18.78 11.42 -7.73
C GLY A 487 17.95 12.50 -8.44
N GLY A 488 16.93 13.08 -7.79
CA GLY A 488 16.03 14.09 -8.36
C GLY A 488 14.96 13.50 -9.28
N LEU A 489 14.60 12.22 -9.08
CA LEU A 489 13.67 11.48 -9.94
C LEU A 489 12.39 11.08 -9.22
N VAL A 490 11.26 11.12 -9.93
CA VAL A 490 10.02 10.40 -9.59
C VAL A 490 9.89 9.23 -10.56
N PHE A 491 9.84 8.00 -10.07
CA PHE A 491 9.50 6.83 -10.89
C PHE A 491 7.99 6.56 -10.83
N ALA A 492 7.41 6.25 -11.98
CA ALA A 492 6.00 5.94 -12.15
C ALA A 492 5.81 4.87 -13.23
N GLY A 493 4.74 4.09 -13.12
CA GLY A 493 4.35 3.04 -14.05
C GLY A 493 2.97 3.31 -14.65
N THR A 494 2.84 3.04 -15.96
CA THR A 494 1.59 3.27 -16.70
C THR A 494 0.88 1.95 -17.03
N PRO A 495 -0.46 1.96 -17.23
CA PRO A 495 -1.23 0.76 -17.56
C PRO A 495 -0.94 0.23 -18.98
N GLU A 496 -0.35 1.03 -19.87
CA GLU A 496 0.19 0.57 -21.15
C GLU A 496 1.56 -0.16 -21.01
N GLY A 497 2.08 -0.23 -19.78
CA GLY A 497 3.27 -0.99 -19.43
C GLY A 497 4.59 -0.23 -19.51
N TYR A 498 4.58 1.10 -19.40
CA TYR A 498 5.79 1.91 -19.40
C TYR A 498 6.26 2.25 -17.99
N LEU A 499 7.47 1.80 -17.63
CA LEU A 499 8.21 2.37 -16.51
C LEU A 499 8.81 3.69 -16.97
N LYS A 500 8.51 4.76 -16.23
CA LYS A 500 8.95 6.12 -16.54
C LYS A 500 9.70 6.74 -15.37
N ALA A 501 10.60 7.67 -15.67
CA ALA A 501 11.23 8.52 -14.65
C ALA A 501 11.13 9.99 -15.05
N TYR A 502 10.63 10.81 -14.13
CA TYR A 502 10.41 12.24 -14.28
C TYR A 502 11.37 13.04 -13.42
N ARG A 503 11.77 14.23 -13.88
CA ARG A 503 12.46 15.22 -13.04
C ARG A 503 11.52 15.71 -11.93
N GLN A 504 11.95 15.63 -10.66
CA GLN A 504 11.17 16.11 -9.52
C GLN A 504 10.82 17.61 -9.64
N GLU A 505 11.74 18.46 -10.10
CA GLU A 505 11.52 19.90 -10.12
C GLU A 505 10.58 20.40 -11.23
N THR A 506 10.32 19.61 -12.30
CA THR A 506 9.58 20.11 -13.49
C THR A 506 8.62 19.13 -14.17
N GLY A 507 8.65 17.84 -13.84
CA GLY A 507 7.90 16.82 -14.57
C GLY A 507 8.46 16.45 -15.95
N GLU A 508 9.69 16.86 -16.28
CA GLU A 508 10.38 16.44 -17.53
C GLU A 508 10.57 14.91 -17.56
N GLU A 509 10.07 14.22 -18.60
CA GLU A 509 10.28 12.77 -18.80
C GLU A 509 11.72 12.51 -19.24
N LEU A 510 12.52 11.84 -18.40
CA LEU A 510 13.95 11.59 -18.60
C LEU A 510 14.27 10.13 -18.97
N PHE A 511 13.32 9.22 -18.76
CA PHE A 511 13.43 7.80 -19.07
C PHE A 511 12.05 7.18 -19.28
N SER A 512 11.98 6.18 -20.16
CA SER A 512 10.76 5.46 -20.52
C SER A 512 11.15 4.07 -21.05
N TYR A 513 10.58 2.99 -20.49
CA TYR A 513 10.86 1.61 -20.90
C TYR A 513 9.58 0.77 -20.89
N ASN A 514 9.25 0.14 -22.01
CA ASN A 514 8.08 -0.74 -22.11
C ASN A 514 8.42 -2.13 -21.55
N MET A 515 7.73 -2.53 -20.48
CA MET A 515 7.93 -3.80 -19.79
C MET A 515 7.13 -4.96 -20.38
N GLY A 516 6.06 -4.70 -21.15
CA GLY A 516 5.23 -5.70 -21.83
C GLY A 516 3.81 -5.93 -21.27
N SER A 517 3.54 -5.53 -20.03
CA SER A 517 2.23 -5.51 -19.37
C SER A 517 2.12 -4.28 -18.48
N GLY A 518 0.89 -3.81 -18.20
CA GLY A 518 0.63 -2.65 -17.36
C GLY A 518 1.24 -2.75 -15.96
N ILE A 519 1.83 -1.66 -15.48
CA ILE A 519 2.54 -1.64 -14.20
C ILE A 519 1.53 -1.31 -13.10
N PHE A 520 1.20 -2.33 -12.32
CA PHE A 520 0.16 -2.30 -11.30
C PHE A 520 0.69 -2.54 -9.88
N GLY A 521 2.00 -2.79 -9.74
CA GLY A 521 2.70 -2.79 -8.46
C GLY A 521 3.39 -1.46 -8.20
N SER A 522 3.99 -1.30 -7.02
CA SER A 522 4.73 -0.07 -6.71
C SER A 522 6.24 -0.25 -6.97
N PRO A 523 6.89 0.69 -7.67
CA PRO A 523 8.34 0.69 -7.81
C PRO A 523 9.00 0.91 -6.43
N MET A 524 10.17 0.30 -6.25
CA MET A 524 11.04 0.46 -5.09
C MET A 524 12.51 0.46 -5.51
N THR A 525 13.41 0.90 -4.64
CA THR A 525 14.86 0.93 -4.94
C THR A 525 15.67 0.47 -3.74
N TYR A 526 16.81 -0.16 -4.02
CA TYR A 526 17.70 -0.78 -3.04
C TYR A 526 19.15 -0.69 -3.57
N ALA A 527 20.13 -1.03 -2.74
CA ALA A 527 21.52 -1.11 -3.17
C ALA A 527 22.24 -2.34 -2.60
N ILE A 528 23.12 -2.93 -3.40
CA ILE A 528 24.00 -4.04 -2.97
C ILE A 528 25.39 -3.79 -3.54
N ASP A 529 26.42 -3.93 -2.71
CA ASP A 529 27.83 -3.57 -2.99
C ASP A 529 28.00 -2.17 -3.61
N GLY A 530 27.18 -1.20 -3.19
CA GLY A 530 27.19 0.16 -3.72
C GLY A 530 26.65 0.31 -5.15
N LYS A 531 26.03 -0.73 -5.74
CA LYS A 531 25.23 -0.60 -6.97
C LYS A 531 23.77 -0.39 -6.62
N GLN A 532 23.14 0.66 -7.17
CA GLN A 532 21.72 0.94 -7.02
C GLN A 532 20.90 0.18 -8.07
N TYR A 533 19.77 -0.36 -7.61
CA TYR A 533 18.79 -1.09 -8.40
C TYR A 533 17.38 -0.50 -8.19
N VAL A 534 16.48 -0.69 -9.16
CA VAL A 534 15.06 -0.34 -9.06
C VAL A 534 14.24 -1.58 -9.43
N ALA A 535 13.38 -2.05 -8.53
CA ALA A 535 12.49 -3.19 -8.77
C ALA A 535 11.07 -2.70 -9.08
N VAL A 536 10.44 -3.30 -10.09
CA VAL A 536 9.12 -2.88 -10.60
C VAL A 536 8.26 -4.12 -10.91
N PRO A 537 7.18 -4.37 -10.16
CA PRO A 537 6.21 -5.43 -10.46
C PRO A 537 5.23 -4.98 -11.55
N ALA A 538 4.93 -5.87 -12.50
CA ALA A 538 4.02 -5.62 -13.61
C ALA A 538 3.09 -6.80 -13.88
N GLY A 539 1.88 -6.45 -14.31
CA GLY A 539 0.74 -7.34 -14.48
C GLY A 539 -0.54 -6.54 -14.25
N PHE A 540 -1.19 -6.18 -15.36
CA PHE A 540 -2.39 -5.35 -15.37
C PHE A 540 -3.63 -6.12 -14.88
N GLY A 541 -4.45 -5.47 -14.04
CA GLY A 541 -5.65 -6.04 -13.44
C GLY A 541 -6.47 -4.96 -12.72
N GLY A 542 -7.13 -5.35 -11.62
CA GLY A 542 -7.88 -4.45 -10.73
C GLY A 542 -9.11 -3.79 -11.36
N TRP A 543 -9.74 -2.86 -10.65
CA TRP A 543 -10.91 -2.08 -11.14
C TRP A 543 -10.61 -1.42 -12.51
N THR A 544 -9.46 -0.77 -12.65
CA THR A 544 -9.06 -0.12 -13.91
C THR A 544 -8.89 -1.12 -15.08
N GLY A 545 -8.75 -2.41 -14.80
CA GLY A 545 -8.77 -3.51 -15.78
C GLY A 545 -10.17 -4.09 -16.08
N TRP A 546 -11.23 -3.63 -15.42
CA TRP A 546 -12.59 -4.12 -15.65
C TRP A 546 -13.18 -3.63 -16.97
N ALA A 547 -13.93 -4.53 -17.62
CA ALA A 547 -14.53 -4.30 -18.94
C ALA A 547 -15.58 -3.17 -18.99
N VAL A 548 -16.00 -2.61 -17.84
CA VAL A 548 -16.89 -1.44 -17.78
C VAL A 548 -16.09 -0.14 -17.86
N PHE A 549 -14.93 -0.06 -17.19
CA PHE A 549 -14.03 1.10 -17.28
C PHE A 549 -13.51 1.30 -18.71
N GLY A 550 -13.16 0.19 -19.39
CA GLY A 550 -12.76 0.17 -20.81
C GLY A 550 -13.86 0.56 -21.82
N LYS A 551 -15.10 0.83 -21.39
CA LYS A 551 -16.17 1.40 -22.23
C LYS A 551 -16.25 2.93 -22.17
N GLY A 552 -15.62 3.57 -21.18
CA GLY A 552 -15.79 4.99 -20.89
C GLY A 552 -14.50 5.70 -20.48
N GLY A 553 -14.03 5.43 -19.25
CA GLY A 553 -12.96 6.20 -18.60
C GLY A 553 -11.62 6.21 -19.34
N ALA A 554 -11.16 5.06 -19.82
CA ALA A 554 -9.95 4.94 -20.65
C ALA A 554 -10.11 3.84 -21.73
N PRO A 555 -10.81 4.11 -22.86
CA PRO A 555 -11.17 3.09 -23.85
C PRO A 555 -9.97 2.43 -24.54
N GLN A 556 -8.80 3.08 -24.53
CA GLN A 556 -7.53 2.52 -24.99
C GLN A 556 -7.03 1.33 -24.16
N LEU A 557 -7.50 1.16 -22.92
CA LEU A 557 -7.09 0.05 -22.04
C LEU A 557 -7.94 -1.22 -22.19
N LYS A 558 -8.99 -1.20 -23.03
CA LYS A 558 -9.94 -2.32 -23.17
C LYS A 558 -9.27 -3.65 -23.61
N ASP A 559 -8.15 -3.54 -24.35
CA ASP A 559 -7.37 -4.66 -24.90
C ASP A 559 -6.00 -4.81 -24.16
N SER A 560 -5.87 -4.22 -22.97
CA SER A 560 -4.62 -4.23 -22.19
C SER A 560 -4.18 -5.65 -21.81
N ARG A 561 -2.88 -5.90 -21.92
CA ARG A 561 -2.30 -7.22 -21.69
C ARG A 561 -2.07 -7.46 -20.19
N LYS A 562 -2.69 -8.51 -19.65
CA LYS A 562 -2.31 -9.09 -18.35
C LYS A 562 -0.87 -9.60 -18.36
N GLY A 563 -0.32 -9.80 -17.16
CA GLY A 563 1.01 -10.35 -16.92
C GLY A 563 1.19 -10.68 -15.45
N GLY A 564 2.35 -11.21 -15.07
CA GLY A 564 2.70 -11.46 -13.66
C GLY A 564 4.19 -11.69 -13.49
N TYR A 565 4.94 -10.60 -13.34
CA TYR A 565 6.39 -10.64 -13.20
C TYR A 565 6.94 -9.39 -12.48
N LEU A 566 8.13 -9.55 -11.92
CA LEU A 566 9.00 -8.51 -11.41
C LEU A 566 10.13 -8.27 -12.42
N MET A 567 10.48 -7.02 -12.68
CA MET A 567 11.71 -6.66 -13.41
C MET A 567 12.58 -5.77 -12.54
N VAL A 568 13.88 -6.08 -12.49
CA VAL A 568 14.87 -5.24 -11.82
C VAL A 568 15.73 -4.53 -12.85
N PHE A 569 15.91 -3.23 -12.63
CA PHE A 569 16.73 -2.34 -13.43
C PHE A 569 17.97 -1.89 -12.65
N GLY A 570 19.05 -1.58 -13.36
CA GLY A 570 20.24 -0.92 -12.81
C GLY A 570 21.01 -0.21 -13.91
N LEU A 571 21.98 0.63 -13.58
CA LEU A 571 22.77 1.31 -14.61
C LEU A 571 23.57 0.32 -15.45
N PHE A 572 23.65 0.57 -16.77
CA PHE A 572 24.59 -0.12 -17.64
C PHE A 572 26.03 0.19 -17.18
N ASP A 573 26.78 -0.86 -16.81
CA ASP A 573 28.20 -0.76 -16.48
C ASP A 573 28.99 -0.39 -17.75
N ARG A 574 30.07 0.39 -17.62
CA ARG A 574 30.84 0.94 -18.75
C ARG A 574 32.18 0.27 -18.93
#